data_AF-A0A7C5LJB2-F1
#
_entry.id   AF-A0A7C5LJB2-F1
#
_cell.length_a   1.000
_cell.length_b   1.000
_cell.length_c   1.000
_cell.angle_alpha   90.00
_cell.angle_beta   90.00
_cell.angle_gamma   90.00
#
_symmetry.space_group_name_H-M   'P 1'
#
loop_
_entity.id
_entity.type
_entity.pdbx_description
1 polymer ?
#
loop_
_entity_poly.entity_id
_entity_poly.type
_entity_poly.pdbx_seq_one_letter_code
_entity_poly.pdbx_strand_id
1 'polypeptide(L)'
;MVRIKVTPEQVRQVSGEFKRASGDSQQLVARLQQAVNNLQPDWEGMTQQKFYSDFQQWQTSMRNFVELLNSISQQLDAIAARFEAADKG
;
A
#
# COMPACT_ATOMS: atom_id res chain seq x y z
N MET A 1 -0.49 -33.60 16.76
CA MET A 1 0.42 -32.65 16.11
C MET A 1 -0.39 -31.67 15.28
N VAL A 2 -0.26 -30.36 15.55
CA VAL A 2 -0.92 -29.32 14.76
C VAL A 2 -0.23 -29.28 13.39
N ARG A 3 -0.88 -29.80 12.34
CA ARG A 3 -0.44 -29.56 10.97
C ARG A 3 -0.72 -28.09 10.68
N ILE A 4 0.30 -27.24 10.78
CA ILE A 4 0.24 -25.91 10.19
C ILE A 4 -0.03 -26.14 8.70
N LYS A 5 -1.25 -25.85 8.24
CA LYS A 5 -1.68 -26.09 6.85
C LYS A 5 -1.03 -25.12 5.86
N VAL A 6 -0.47 -24.02 6.36
CA VAL A 6 0.13 -22.95 5.57
C VAL A 6 1.64 -23.02 5.70
N THR A 7 2.33 -23.17 4.56
CA THR A 7 3.80 -23.20 4.52
C THR A 7 4.38 -21.78 4.61
N PRO A 8 5.62 -21.60 5.10
CA PRO A 8 6.28 -20.30 5.07
C PRO A 8 6.29 -19.66 3.69
N GLU A 9 6.48 -20.47 2.64
CA GLU A 9 6.48 -20.00 1.24
C GLU A 9 5.13 -19.42 0.83
N GLN A 10 4.02 -20.05 1.21
CA GLN A 10 2.68 -19.51 0.97
C GLN A 10 2.48 -18.16 1.67
N VAL A 11 3.01 -17.98 2.89
CA VAL A 11 2.95 -16.69 3.59
C VAL A 11 3.78 -15.63 2.88
N ARG A 12 4.98 -15.98 2.41
CA ARG A 12 5.85 -15.07 1.62
C ARG A 12 5.20 -14.67 0.30
N GLN A 13 4.49 -15.57 -0.36
CA GLN A 13 3.75 -15.25 -1.58
C GLN A 13 2.71 -14.16 -1.33
N VAL A 14 1.91 -14.29 -0.27
CA VAL A 14 0.91 -13.28 0.11
C VAL A 14 1.59 -11.97 0.53
N SER A 15 2.70 -12.02 1.28
CA SER A 15 3.51 -10.81 1.56
C SER A 15 3.92 -10.08 0.28
N GLY A 16 4.39 -10.83 -0.73
CA GLY A 16 4.74 -10.29 -2.04
C GLY A 16 3.58 -9.65 -2.78
N GLU A 17 2.34 -10.13 -2.60
CA GLU A 17 1.13 -9.49 -3.13
C GLU A 17 0.88 -8.12 -2.48
N PHE A 18 0.96 -8.03 -1.15
CA PHE A 18 0.83 -6.75 -0.43
C PHE A 18 1.91 -5.75 -0.82
N LYS A 19 3.16 -6.21 -0.97
CA LYS A 19 4.27 -5.37 -1.42
C LYS A 19 4.07 -4.83 -2.84
N ARG A 20 3.59 -5.68 -3.77
CA ARG A 20 3.25 -5.25 -5.13
C ARG A 20 2.10 -4.24 -5.13
N ALA A 21 1.02 -4.53 -4.43
CA ALA A 21 -0.12 -3.64 -4.31
C ALA A 21 0.27 -2.26 -3.75
N SER A 22 1.21 -2.22 -2.80
CA SER A 22 1.78 -0.98 -2.26
C SER A 22 2.49 -0.17 -3.34
N GLY A 23 3.37 -0.80 -4.12
CA GLY A 23 4.07 -0.16 -5.23
C GLY A 23 3.13 0.36 -6.31
N ASP A 24 2.15 -0.45 -6.72
CA ASP A 24 1.15 -0.06 -7.72
C ASP A 24 0.30 1.12 -7.22
N SER A 25 -0.08 1.10 -5.94
CA SER A 25 -0.83 2.20 -5.31
C SER A 25 -0.01 3.49 -5.25
N GLN A 26 1.27 3.42 -4.90
CA GLN A 26 2.17 4.58 -4.94
C GLN A 26 2.26 5.19 -6.34
N GLN A 27 2.41 4.35 -7.36
CA GLN A 27 2.46 4.81 -8.75
C GLN A 27 1.16 5.47 -9.19
N LEU A 28 0.01 4.88 -8.85
CA LEU A 28 -1.30 5.45 -9.15
C LEU A 28 -1.46 6.84 -8.51
N VAL A 29 -1.12 6.97 -7.23
CA VAL A 29 -1.23 8.24 -6.49
C VAL A 29 -0.35 9.30 -7.12
N ALA A 30 0.90 8.96 -7.47
CA ALA A 30 1.82 9.88 -8.13
C ALA A 30 1.30 10.35 -9.49
N ARG A 31 0.74 9.44 -10.31
CA ARG A 31 0.15 9.77 -11.62
C ARG A 31 -1.04 10.73 -11.49
N LEU A 32 -1.95 10.45 -10.56
CA LEU A 32 -3.12 11.31 -10.32
C LEU A 32 -2.73 12.68 -9.77
N GLN A 33 -1.73 12.76 -8.88
CA GLN A 33 -1.17 14.03 -8.40
C GLN A 33 -0.63 14.87 -9.56
N GLN A 34 0.14 14.28 -10.46
CA GLN A 34 0.66 14.98 -11.64
C GLN A 34 -0.46 15.47 -12.55
N ALA A 35 -1.48 14.63 -12.80
CA ALA A 35 -2.63 15.01 -13.61
C ALA A 35 -3.38 16.22 -13.02
N VAL A 36 -3.62 16.24 -11.70
CA VAL A 36 -4.28 17.37 -11.03
C VAL A 36 -3.41 18.64 -11.07
N ASN A 37 -2.10 18.53 -10.82
CA ASN A 37 -1.20 19.69 -10.89
C ASN A 37 -1.17 20.32 -12.29
N ASN A 38 -1.30 19.51 -13.35
CA ASN A 38 -1.34 20.01 -14.71
C ASN A 38 -2.65 20.77 -15.05
N LEU A 39 -3.75 20.49 -14.35
CA LEU A 39 -5.02 21.20 -14.49
C LEU A 39 -5.06 22.51 -13.70
N GLN A 40 -4.15 22.68 -12.74
CA GLN A 40 -4.14 23.84 -11.83
C GLN A 40 -4.06 25.21 -12.51
N PRO A 41 -3.26 25.42 -13.58
CA PRO A 41 -3.14 26.72 -14.23
C PRO A 41 -4.42 27.21 -14.91
N ASP A 42 -5.22 26.29 -15.47
CA ASP A 42 -6.39 26.62 -16.30
C ASP A 42 -7.70 26.63 -15.50
N TRP A 43 -7.66 26.20 -14.24
CA TRP A 43 -8.85 25.96 -13.42
C TRP A 43 -9.00 27.03 -12.32
N GLU A 44 -9.32 28.28 -12.66
CA GLU A 44 -9.57 29.34 -11.68
C GLU A 44 -11.02 29.34 -11.15
N GLY A 45 -11.23 29.52 -9.83
CA GLY A 45 -12.56 29.76 -9.24
C GLY A 45 -12.79 29.15 -7.84
N MET A 46 -13.92 29.47 -7.19
CA MET A 46 -14.25 28.96 -5.84
C MET A 46 -14.40 27.43 -5.76
N THR A 47 -14.86 26.78 -6.83
CA THR A 47 -14.96 25.31 -6.94
C THR A 47 -13.59 24.63 -6.91
N GLN A 48 -12.53 25.36 -7.28
CA GLN A 48 -11.14 24.91 -7.22
C GLN A 48 -10.75 24.59 -5.76
N GLN A 49 -10.93 25.53 -4.82
CA GLN A 49 -10.45 25.37 -3.44
C GLN A 49 -11.01 24.12 -2.75
N LYS A 50 -12.32 23.86 -2.88
CA LYS A 50 -12.92 22.66 -2.28
C LYS A 50 -12.34 21.38 -2.88
N PHE A 51 -12.21 21.33 -4.21
CA PHE A 51 -11.64 20.17 -4.89
C PHE A 51 -10.20 19.90 -4.43
N TYR A 52 -9.34 20.91 -4.35
CA TYR A 52 -7.96 20.74 -3.86
C TYR A 52 -7.90 20.30 -2.40
N SER A 53 -8.80 20.80 -1.55
CA SER A 53 -8.91 20.32 -0.16
C SER A 53 -9.29 18.84 -0.11
N ASP A 54 -10.31 18.43 -0.86
CA ASP A 54 -10.75 17.03 -0.93
C ASP A 54 -9.60 16.14 -1.49
N PHE A 55 -8.87 16.64 -2.50
CA PHE A 55 -7.76 15.95 -3.12
C PHE A 55 -6.56 15.77 -2.18
N GLN A 56 -6.22 16.79 -1.38
CA GLN A 56 -5.18 16.67 -0.34
C GLN A 56 -5.56 15.66 0.74
N GLN A 57 -6.84 15.62 1.14
CA GLN A 57 -7.34 14.62 2.09
C GLN A 57 -7.27 13.20 1.51
N TRP A 58 -7.63 13.05 0.24
CA TRP A 58 -7.46 11.79 -0.49
C TRP A 58 -5.98 11.37 -0.56
N GLN A 59 -5.07 12.29 -0.90
CA GLN A 59 -3.63 12.00 -0.98
C GLN A 59 -3.09 11.51 0.37
N THR A 60 -3.53 12.12 1.47
CA THR A 60 -3.16 11.69 2.83
C THR A 60 -3.68 10.29 3.13
N SER A 61 -4.96 10.02 2.83
CA SER A 61 -5.57 8.70 2.99
C SER A 61 -4.83 7.63 2.18
N MET A 62 -4.41 7.96 0.96
CA MET A 62 -3.67 7.04 0.10
C MET A 62 -2.24 6.77 0.57
N ARG A 63 -1.56 7.76 1.16
CA ARG A 63 -0.25 7.52 1.82
C ARG A 63 -0.40 6.54 2.98
N ASN A 64 -1.41 6.75 3.84
CA ASN A 64 -1.71 5.83 4.94
C ASN A 64 -2.04 4.42 4.45
N PHE A 65 -2.78 4.31 3.34
CA PHE A 65 -3.10 3.02 2.71
C PHE A 65 -1.83 2.29 2.22
N VAL A 66 -0.93 3.00 1.55
CA VAL A 66 0.37 2.46 1.12
C VAL A 66 1.21 1.98 2.32
N GLU A 67 1.27 2.77 3.38
CA GLU A 67 1.97 2.40 4.62
C GLU A 67 1.36 1.15 5.25
N LEU A 68 0.03 1.04 5.28
CA LEU A 68 -0.68 -0.14 5.77
C LEU A 68 -0.33 -1.39 4.95
N LEU A 69 -0.33 -1.30 3.62
CA LEU A 69 0.06 -2.41 2.74
C LEU A 69 1.50 -2.87 3.02
N ASN A 70 2.44 -1.93 3.17
CA ASN A 70 3.82 -2.25 3.53
C ASN A 70 3.93 -2.90 4.91
N SER A 71 3.20 -2.39 5.90
CA SER A 71 3.17 -2.95 7.26
C SER A 71 2.64 -4.38 7.27
N ILE A 72 1.58 -4.67 6.51
CA ILE A 72 1.03 -6.03 6.40
C ILE A 72 2.05 -6.96 5.72
N SER A 73 2.70 -6.54 4.63
CA SER A 73 3.77 -7.31 4.00
C SER A 73 4.89 -7.66 4.99
N GLN A 74 5.37 -6.68 5.76
CA GLN A 74 6.41 -6.90 6.77
C GLN A 74 5.97 -7.87 7.88
N GLN A 75 4.73 -7.77 8.33
CA GLN A 75 4.17 -8.69 9.33
C GLN A 75 4.10 -10.12 8.79
N LEU A 76 3.69 -10.31 7.54
CA LEU A 76 3.65 -11.62 6.88
C LEU A 76 5.05 -12.20 6.70
N ASP A 77 6.04 -11.40 6.29
CA ASP A 77 7.44 -11.83 6.21
C ASP A 77 7.98 -12.29 7.58
N ALA A 78 7.65 -11.55 8.65
CA ALA A 78 8.04 -11.93 10.00
C ALA A 78 7.37 -13.23 10.46
N ILE A 79 6.11 -13.48 10.08
CA ILE A 79 5.41 -14.74 10.35
C ILE A 79 6.08 -15.89 9.61
N ALA A 80 6.39 -15.72 8.32
CA ALA A 80 7.07 -16.74 7.52
C ALA A 80 8.43 -17.12 8.12
N ALA A 81 9.22 -16.13 8.53
CA ALA A 81 10.52 -16.35 9.18
C ALA A 81 10.40 -17.14 10.49
N ARG A 82 9.35 -16.89 11.29
CA ARG A 82 9.09 -17.65 12.51
C ARG A 82 8.72 -19.11 12.23
N PHE A 83 7.94 -19.37 11.18
CA PHE A 83 7.60 -20.74 10.78
C PHE A 83 8.85 -21.50 10.31
N GLU A 84 9.71 -20.88 9.49
CA GLU A 84 10.98 -21.48 9.06
C GLU A 84 11.93 -21.79 10.23
N ALA A 85 11.95 -20.93 11.24
CA ALA A 85 12.76 -21.17 12.44
C ALA A 85 12.22 -22.33 13.30
N ALA A 86 10.89 -22.43 13.42
CA ALA A 86 10.24 -23.51 14.16
C ALA A 86 10.35 -24.87 13.46
N ASP A 87 10.36 -24.91 12.13
CA ASP A 87 10.56 -26.15 11.35
C ASP A 87 12.02 -26.65 11.38
N LYS A 88 12.98 -25.77 11.71
CA LYS A 88 14.42 -26.09 11.78
C LYS A 88 14.89 -26.51 13.18
N GLY A 89 14.07 -26.34 14.21
CA GLY A 89 14.37 -26.69 15.61
C GLY A 89 13.67 -27.96 16.06
#